data_AF-A0A0V1M2A5-F1
#
_entry.id   AF-A0A0V1M2A5-F1
#
_cell.length_a   1.000
_cell.length_b   1.000
_cell.length_c   1.000
_cell.angle_alpha   90.00
_cell.angle_beta   90.00
_cell.angle_gamma   90.00
#
_symmetry.space_group_name_H-M   'P 1'
#
loop_
_entity.id
_entity.type
_entity.pdbx_description
1 polymer ?
#
loop_
_entity_poly.entity_id
_entity_poly.type
_entity_poly.pdbx_seq_one_letter_code
_entity_poly.pdbx_strand_id
1 'polypeptide(L)' 'MYHSLTNGILIFAKEAGVRLLAQSNCWCGDGNFKIVQSWYQQLFTLHVFMRGKLLRVIYCLTVGKDVFTYS' A
#
# COMPACT_ATOMS: atom_id res chain seq x y z
N MET A 1 19.94 13.69 -16.15
CA MET A 1 18.63 14.33 -15.90
C MET A 1 17.83 13.39 -15.02
N TYR A 2 17.63 13.72 -13.75
CA TYR A 2 16.84 12.90 -12.83
C TYR A 2 15.37 13.07 -13.17
N HIS A 3 14.74 12.05 -13.77
CA HIS A 3 13.29 12.00 -13.87
C HIS A 3 12.74 11.96 -12.45
N SER A 4 12.03 13.04 -12.09
CA SER A 4 11.37 13.25 -10.81
C SER A 4 10.54 12.01 -10.44
N LEU A 5 10.96 11.30 -9.38
CA LEU A 5 10.26 10.16 -8.77
C LEU A 5 9.00 10.60 -8.00
N THR A 6 8.29 11.61 -8.51
CA THR A 6 7.25 12.34 -7.77
C THR A 6 6.05 11.47 -7.41
N ASN A 7 5.80 10.38 -8.15
CA ASN A 7 4.66 9.48 -7.95
C ASN A 7 5.07 7.99 -7.84
N GLY A 8 6.30 7.71 -7.41
CA GLY A 8 6.77 6.33 -7.27
C GLY A 8 6.06 5.58 -6.13
N ILE A 9 5.57 4.36 -6.41
CA ILE A 9 5.07 3.43 -5.38
C ILE A 9 5.97 2.19 -5.38
N LEU A 10 6.58 1.90 -4.23
CA LEU A 10 7.31 0.66 -4.00
C LEU A 10 6.38 -0.35 -3.30
N ILE A 11 6.17 -1.50 -3.93
CA ILE A 11 5.25 -2.54 -3.46
C ILE A 11 6.04 -3.72 -2.91
N PHE A 12 5.75 -4.10 -1.66
CA PHE A 12 6.22 -5.34 -1.04
C PHE A 12 5.04 -6.31 -0.94
N ALA A 13 5.16 -7.43 -1.63
CA ALA A 13 4.14 -8.46 -1.62
C ALA A 13 4.79 -9.85 -1.73
N LYS A 14 4.16 -10.84 -1.08
CA LYS A 14 4.43 -12.26 -1.34
C LYS A 14 3.46 -12.74 -2.41
N GLU A 15 3.88 -13.67 -3.27
CA GLU A 15 3.03 -14.25 -4.32
C GLU A 15 1.66 -14.71 -3.78
N ALA A 16 1.65 -15.40 -2.63
CA ALA A 16 0.42 -15.84 -1.99
C ALA A 16 -0.52 -14.68 -1.62
N GLY A 17 0.04 -13.54 -1.16
CA GLY A 17 -0.73 -12.34 -0.84
C GLY A 17 -1.34 -11.69 -2.09
N VAL A 18 -0.58 -11.64 -3.19
CA VAL A 18 -1.07 -11.12 -4.49
C VAL A 18 -2.19 -12.00 -5.05
N ARG A 19 -1.99 -13.33 -5.05
CA ARG A 19 -3.02 -14.29 -5.47
C ARG A 19 -4.27 -14.16 -4.63
N LEU A 20 -4.12 -14.03 -3.32
CA LEU A 20 -5.25 -13.88 -2.41
C LEU A 20 -6.00 -12.56 -2.65
N LEU A 21 -5.27 -11.46 -2.91
CA LEU A 21 -5.88 -10.19 -3.30
C LEU A 21 -6.67 -10.31 -4.60
N ALA A 22 -6.08 -10.91 -5.64
CA ALA A 22 -6.71 -11.09 -6.94
C ALA A 22 -7.98 -11.97 -6.90
N GLN A 23 -8.07 -12.87 -5.94
CA GLN A 23 -9.22 -13.76 -5.74
C GLN A 23 -10.26 -13.20 -4.76
N SER A 24 -9.96 -12.09 -4.07
CA SER A 24 -10.86 -11.54 -3.05
C SER A 24 -11.89 -10.60 -3.67
N ASN A 25 -13.16 -10.83 -3.35
CA ASN A 25 -14.25 -9.93 -3.70
C ASN A 25 -14.34 -8.69 -2.79
N CYS A 26 -13.64 -8.71 -1.65
CA CYS A 26 -13.64 -7.62 -0.68
C CYS A 26 -12.23 -7.36 -0.15
N TRP A 27 -11.74 -6.15 -0.38
CA TRP A 27 -10.45 -5.68 0.10
C TRP A 27 -10.54 -4.20 0.46
N CYS A 28 -9.64 -3.75 1.33
CA CYS A 28 -9.54 -2.34 1.71
C CYS A 28 -8.07 -1.91 1.81
N GLY A 29 -7.85 -0.63 1.58
CA GLY A 29 -6.57 0.03 1.88
C GLY A 29 -6.63 0.68 3.25
N ASP A 30 -5.59 0.51 4.03
CA ASP A 30 -5.35 1.25 5.27
C ASP A 30 -4.01 1.99 5.15
N GLY A 31 -4.02 3.30 5.33
CA GLY A 31 -2.86 4.13 5.05
C GLY A 31 -2.86 5.44 5.81
N ASN A 32 -2.13 5.50 6.92
CA ASN A 32 -1.74 6.78 7.53
C ASN A 32 -0.47 6.69 8.39
N PHE A 33 0.37 5.67 8.15
CA PHE A 33 1.65 5.61 8.85
C PHE A 33 2.62 6.54 8.12
N LYS A 34 2.85 7.73 8.68
CA LYS A 34 3.95 8.59 8.25
C LYS A 34 5.25 7.83 8.48
N ILE A 35 6.01 7.61 7.41
CA ILE A 35 7.39 7.11 7.52
C ILE A 35 8.31 8.32 7.47
N VAL A 36 9.25 8.38 8.42
CA VAL A 36 10.11 9.56 8.69
C VAL A 36 11.30 9.64 7.71
N GLN A 37 11.48 8.66 6.82
CA GLN A 37 12.60 8.61 5.90
C GLN A 37 12.45 9.61 4.75
N SER A 38 13.56 10.22 4.33
CA SER A 38 13.60 11.29 3.31
C SER A 38 13.05 10.89 1.94
N TRP A 39 12.96 9.59 1.63
CA TRP A 39 12.59 9.09 0.30
C TRP A 39 11.23 8.41 0.24
N TYR A 40 10.63 8.03 1.37
CA TYR A 40 9.29 7.43 1.42
C TYR A 40 8.52 8.00 2.59
N GLN A 41 7.49 8.78 2.29
CA GLN A 41 6.81 9.62 3.27
C GLN A 41 5.55 8.98 3.83
N GLN A 42 5.03 7.94 3.18
CA GLN A 42 3.80 7.29 3.58
C GLN A 42 3.84 5.79 3.28
N LEU A 43 3.37 5.01 4.25
CA LEU A 43 3.09 3.59 4.11
C LEU A 43 1.57 3.39 4.11
N PHE A 44 1.08 2.67 3.12
CA PHE A 44 -0.24 2.09 3.15
C PHE A 44 -0.18 0.58 2.93
N THR A 45 -1.23 -0.10 3.34
CA THR A 45 -1.33 -1.55 3.35
C THR A 45 -2.66 -1.97 2.73
N LEU A 46 -2.64 -3.01 1.92
CA LEU A 46 -3.85 -3.62 1.39
C LEU A 46 -4.20 -4.85 2.21
N HIS A 47 -5.47 -4.94 2.53
CA HIS A 47 -6.02 -6.04 3.29
C HIS A 47 -7.17 -6.68 2.56
N VAL A 48 -7.27 -7.99 2.68
CA VAL A 48 -8.41 -8.79 2.19
C VAL A 48 -9.22 -9.27 3.37
N PHE A 49 -10.54 -9.29 3.20
CA PHE A 49 -11.43 -9.86 4.19
C PHE A 49 -11.66 -11.34 3.89
N MET A 50 -11.22 -12.21 4.79
CA MET A 50 -11.35 -13.66 4.63
C MET A 50 -11.76 -14.30 5.96
N ARG A 51 -12.82 -15.12 5.94
CA ARG A 51 -13.30 -15.90 7.10
C ARG A 51 -13.50 -15.03 8.35
N GLY A 52 -14.09 -13.85 8.19
CA GLY A 52 -14.35 -12.93 9.31
C GLY A 52 -13.12 -12.16 9.80
N LYS A 53 -11.97 -12.26 9.12
CA LYS A 53 -10.72 -11.61 9.51
C LYS A 53 -10.18 -10.73 8.40
N LEU A 54 -9.55 -9.63 8.81
CA LEU A 54 -8.82 -8.75 7.92
C LEU A 54 -7.36 -9.21 7.85
N LEU A 55 -6.90 -9.61 6.67
CA LEU A 55 -5.55 -10.12 6.44
C LEU A 55 -4.78 -9.13 5.57
N ARG A 56 -3.66 -8.64 6.09
CA ARG A 56 -2.75 -7.78 5.33
C ARG A 56 -1.97 -8.60 4.31
N VAL A 57 -2.03 -8.20 3.05
CA VAL A 57 -1.45 -8.98 1.94
C VAL A 57 -0.39 -8.20 1.14
N ILE A 58 -0.47 -6.88 1.14
CA ILE A 58 0.47 -6.01 0.42
C ILE A 58 0.84 -4.79 1.28
N TYR A 59 2.10 -4.37 1.19
CA TYR A 59 2.60 -3.11 1.74
C TYR A 59 3.09 -2.22 0.60
N CYS A 60 2.74 -0.94 0.64
CA CYS A 60 3.08 0.03 -0.40
C CYS A 60 3.70 1.29 0.22
N LEU A 61 4.88 1.68 -0.26
CA LEU A 61 5.57 2.91 0.12
C LEU A 61 5.49 3.94 -0.98
N THR A 62 5.14 5.17 -0.65
CA THR A 62 5.06 6.28 -1.62
C THR A 62 6.14 7.32 -1.36
N VAL A 63 6.72 7.86 -2.43
CA VAL A 63 7.83 8.84 -2.38
C VAL A 63 7.36 10.24 -1.97
N GLY A 64 6.04 10.49 -2.04
CA GLY A 64 5.39 11.70 -1.56
C GLY A 64 4.23 11.38 -0.63
N LYS A 65 3.92 12.33 0.25
CA LYS A 65 2.71 12.31 1.07
C LYS A 65 1.55 12.86 0.25
N ASP A 66 0.72 11.99 -0.31
CA ASP A 66 -0.45 12.43 -1.06
C ASP A 66 -1.58 12.80 -0.08
N VAL A 67 -1.82 14.10 0.07
CA VAL A 67 -2.86 14.65 0.97
C VAL A 67 -4.26 14.18 0.57
N PHE A 68 -4.44 13.66 -0.65
CA PHE A 68 -5.72 13.20 -1.21
C PHE A 68 -6.06 11.73 -0.92
N THR A 69 -5.32 11.02 -0.07
CA THR A 69 -5.61 9.58 0.19
C THR A 69 -6.95 9.35 0.94
N TYR A 70 -7.67 10.40 1.35
CA TYR A 70 -9.05 10.30 1.81
C TYR A 70 -9.88 11.49 1.28
N SER A 71 -10.90 11.19 0.49
CA SER A 71 -12.13 11.99 0.37
C SER A 71 -13.28 11.16 0.90
#